data_AF-A0A409WE43-F1
#
_entry.id   AF-A0A409WE43-F1
#
_cell.length_a   1.000
_cell.length_b   1.000
_cell.length_c   1.000
_cell.angle_alpha   90.00
_cell.angle_beta   90.00
_cell.angle_gamma   90.00
#
_symmetry.space_group_name_H-M   'P 1'
#
loop_
_entity.id
_entity.type
_entity.pdbx_description
1 polymer ?
#
loop_
_entity_poly.entity_id
_entity_poly.type
_entity_poly.pdbx_seq_one_letter_code
_entity_poly.pdbx_strand_id
1 'polypeptide(L)'
;MLVKLRKFAFAVKNSTTILLPEWHRTLRAHQLSERMMPRDVSTRWNSTYDMLNFAVKYRPPINAMTAACDLDLRKYELVSAEWRIAGELRDVLKIFKDTTLFFSCDTPNLATVIPAMDHIDKVLATCSNSPNQFSPAIRAALAISKKALNKYYNKTDHSEVYRIAMGMLF
;
A
#
# COMPACT_ATOMS: atom_id res chain seq x y z
N MET A 1 -11.97 -0.81 6.15
CA MET A 1 -10.97 0.17 5.68
C MET A 1 -10.76 0.12 4.16
N LEU A 2 -9.99 -0.82 3.57
CA LEU A 2 -9.70 -0.80 2.10
C LEU A 2 -10.94 -0.80 1.21
N VAL A 3 -11.95 -1.61 1.54
CA VAL A 3 -13.22 -1.66 0.80
C VAL A 3 -13.94 -0.31 0.83
N LYS A 4 -13.89 0.41 1.96
CA LYS A 4 -14.50 1.75 2.07
C LYS A 4 -13.81 2.75 1.15
N LEU A 5 -12.47 2.78 1.16
CA LEU A 5 -11.69 3.66 0.26
C LEU A 5 -11.95 3.35 -1.23
N ARG A 6 -11.97 2.06 -1.61
CA ARG A 6 -12.29 1.64 -2.98
C ARG A 6 -13.70 2.08 -3.40
N LYS A 7 -14.69 1.88 -2.54
CA LYS A 7 -16.08 2.26 -2.81
C LYS A 7 -16.27 3.78 -2.85
N PHE A 8 -15.61 4.52 -1.97
CA PHE A 8 -15.58 5.98 -2.00
C PHE A 8 -15.00 6.48 -3.33
N ALA A 9 -13.81 6.02 -3.71
CA ALA A 9 -13.17 6.42 -4.95
C ALA A 9 -14.03 6.07 -6.18
N PHE A 10 -14.68 4.90 -6.16
CA PHE A 10 -15.62 4.50 -7.20
C PHE A 10 -16.87 5.41 -7.24
N ALA A 11 -17.49 5.71 -6.11
CA ALA A 11 -18.67 6.56 -6.05
C ALA A 11 -18.38 7.98 -6.57
N VAL A 12 -17.28 8.59 -6.09
CA VAL A 12 -16.86 9.94 -6.51
C VAL A 12 -16.54 9.97 -8.00
N LYS A 13 -15.79 8.98 -8.52
CA LYS A 13 -15.39 8.95 -9.93
C LYS A 13 -16.59 8.81 -10.88
N ASN A 14 -17.60 8.04 -10.49
CA ASN A 14 -18.75 7.75 -11.36
C ASN A 14 -19.91 8.77 -11.22
N SER A 15 -19.87 9.66 -10.24
CA SER A 15 -20.83 10.76 -10.11
C SER A 15 -20.19 12.05 -10.64
N THR A 16 -20.21 12.20 -11.96
CA THR A 16 -19.57 13.31 -12.67
C THR A 16 -20.23 14.67 -12.43
N THR A 17 -21.49 14.69 -11.98
CA THR A 17 -22.29 15.90 -11.82
C THR A 17 -22.40 16.41 -10.39
N ILE A 18 -22.27 15.52 -9.39
CA ILE A 18 -22.47 15.88 -7.97
C ILE A 18 -21.18 15.65 -7.18
N LEU A 19 -20.73 14.40 -7.06
CA LEU A 19 -19.63 14.08 -6.15
C LEU A 19 -18.27 14.51 -6.70
N LEU A 20 -18.03 14.38 -8.01
CA LEU A 20 -16.75 14.74 -8.60
C LEU A 20 -16.50 16.26 -8.54
N PRO A 21 -17.45 17.14 -8.93
CA PRO A 21 -17.28 18.59 -8.74
C PRO A 21 -17.09 18.96 -7.26
N GLU A 22 -17.82 18.31 -6.36
CA GLU A 22 -17.71 18.54 -4.92
C GLU A 22 -16.35 18.10 -4.36
N TRP A 23 -15.80 17.00 -4.86
CA TRP A 23 -14.43 16.59 -4.56
C TRP A 23 -13.42 17.66 -4.96
N HIS A 24 -13.49 18.17 -6.20
CA HIS A 24 -12.60 19.24 -6.66
C HIS A 24 -12.76 20.53 -5.82
N ARG A 25 -14.00 20.89 -5.44
CA ARG A 25 -14.28 22.03 -4.55
C ARG A 25 -13.61 21.84 -3.19
N THR A 26 -13.75 20.66 -2.60
CA THR A 26 -13.15 20.31 -1.31
C THR A 26 -11.62 20.31 -1.40
N LEU A 27 -11.03 19.81 -2.48
CA LEU A 27 -9.60 19.85 -2.70
C LEU A 27 -9.06 21.28 -2.76
N ARG A 28 -9.73 22.18 -3.48
CA ARG A 28 -9.38 23.60 -3.54
C ARG A 28 -9.47 24.26 -2.17
N ALA A 29 -10.52 23.98 -1.41
CA ALA A 29 -10.69 24.51 -0.05
C ALA A 29 -9.54 24.09 0.89
N HIS A 30 -8.98 22.90 0.70
CA HIS A 30 -7.82 22.41 1.45
C HIS A 30 -6.46 22.72 0.80
N GLN A 31 -6.41 23.51 -0.28
CA GLN A 31 -5.19 23.85 -1.02
C GLN A 31 -4.39 22.61 -1.50
N LEU A 32 -5.11 21.54 -1.85
CA LEU A 32 -4.50 20.30 -2.35
C LEU A 32 -4.58 20.24 -3.87
N SER A 33 -3.62 19.56 -4.50
CA SER A 33 -3.62 19.39 -5.96
C SER A 33 -4.85 18.60 -6.41
N GLU A 34 -5.54 19.10 -7.43
CA GLU A 34 -6.74 18.49 -8.00
C GLU A 34 -6.40 17.16 -8.70
N ARG A 35 -6.46 16.07 -7.94
CA ARG A 35 -6.18 14.72 -8.41
C ARG A 35 -7.25 13.77 -7.91
N MET A 36 -7.56 12.76 -8.71
CA MET A 36 -8.43 11.68 -8.28
C MET A 36 -7.62 10.58 -7.58
N MET A 37 -8.24 9.92 -6.60
CA MET A 37 -7.63 8.76 -5.94
C MET A 37 -7.31 7.66 -6.97
N PRO A 38 -6.08 7.11 -6.98
CA PRO A 38 -5.72 6.01 -7.85
C PRO A 38 -6.61 4.77 -7.63
N ARG A 39 -6.89 4.05 -8.71
CA ARG A 39 -7.66 2.79 -8.63
C ARG A 39 -6.79 1.70 -8.03
N ASP A 40 -7.33 1.03 -7.01
CA ASP A 40 -6.71 -0.17 -6.46
C ASP A 40 -7.11 -1.44 -7.22
N VAL A 41 -6.12 -2.28 -7.49
CA VAL A 41 -6.23 -3.61 -8.09
C VAL A 41 -5.88 -4.62 -7.01
N SER A 42 -6.84 -5.46 -6.63
CA SER A 42 -6.71 -6.39 -5.49
C SER A 42 -5.54 -7.37 -5.60
N THR A 43 -5.09 -7.67 -6.81
CA THR A 43 -3.98 -8.59 -7.09
C THR A 43 -2.61 -7.92 -7.12
N ARG A 44 -2.53 -6.59 -6.98
CA ARG A 44 -1.26 -5.84 -7.08
C ARG A 44 -1.04 -4.97 -5.85
N TRP A 45 -0.03 -5.29 -5.04
CA TRP A 45 0.33 -4.47 -3.87
C TRP A 45 0.69 -3.02 -4.25
N ASN A 46 1.14 -2.78 -5.47
CA ASN A 46 1.58 -1.46 -5.93
C ASN A 46 0.41 -0.48 -5.99
N SER A 47 -0.72 -0.92 -6.55
CA SER A 47 -1.92 -0.09 -6.62
C SER A 47 -2.54 0.11 -5.24
N THR A 48 -2.42 -0.87 -4.34
CA THR A 48 -2.90 -0.76 -2.98
C THR A 48 -2.10 0.28 -2.22
N TYR A 49 -0.76 0.26 -2.36
CA TYR A 49 0.13 1.28 -1.84
C TYR A 49 -0.19 2.66 -2.40
N ASP A 50 -0.32 2.82 -3.72
CA ASP A 50 -0.58 4.12 -4.35
C ASP A 50 -1.91 4.72 -3.89
N MET A 51 -2.97 3.89 -3.78
CA MET A 51 -4.26 4.30 -3.25
C MET A 51 -4.16 4.72 -1.78
N LEU A 52 -3.48 3.94 -0.92
CA LEU A 52 -3.32 4.26 0.50
C LEU A 52 -2.47 5.51 0.73
N ASN A 53 -1.36 5.64 -0.01
CA ASN A 53 -0.49 6.81 0.06
C ASN A 53 -1.25 8.09 -0.32
N PHE A 54 -2.09 8.01 -1.35
CA PHE A 54 -3.02 9.09 -1.69
C PHE A 54 -4.04 9.32 -0.57
N ALA A 55 -4.76 8.28 -0.14
CA ALA A 55 -5.84 8.43 0.84
C ALA A 55 -5.36 9.04 2.17
N VAL A 56 -4.18 8.66 2.65
CA VAL A 56 -3.62 9.22 3.89
C VAL A 56 -3.24 10.70 3.71
N LYS A 57 -2.68 11.08 2.55
CA LYS A 57 -2.36 12.48 2.24
C LYS A 57 -3.61 13.35 2.08
N TYR A 58 -4.67 12.79 1.52
CA TYR A 58 -5.94 13.48 1.24
C TYR A 58 -7.02 13.18 2.30
N ARG A 59 -6.60 12.82 3.51
CA ARG A 59 -7.52 12.49 4.61
C ARG A 59 -8.51 13.61 4.95
N PRO A 60 -8.12 14.91 5.05
CA PRO A 60 -9.08 15.95 5.41
C PRO A 60 -10.23 16.12 4.39
N PRO A 61 -9.96 16.20 3.07
CA PRO A 61 -11.02 16.19 2.06
C PRO A 61 -11.94 14.97 2.10
N ILE A 62 -11.36 13.77 2.28
CA ILE A 62 -12.14 12.52 2.33
C ILE A 62 -13.10 12.57 3.51
N ASN A 63 -12.60 12.96 4.69
CA ASN A 63 -13.42 13.09 5.90
C ASN A 63 -14.52 14.15 5.72
N ALA A 64 -14.22 15.30 5.13
CA ALA A 64 -15.19 16.37 4.88
C ALA A 64 -16.35 15.89 4.00
N MET A 65 -16.04 15.21 2.88
CA MET A 65 -17.07 14.66 1.99
C MET A 65 -17.86 13.52 2.62
N THR A 66 -17.23 12.65 3.42
CA THR A 66 -17.96 11.55 4.07
C THR A 66 -18.82 12.02 5.25
N ALA A 67 -18.48 13.16 5.87
CA ALA A 67 -19.27 13.75 6.95
C ALA A 67 -20.49 14.53 6.43
N ALA A 68 -20.48 14.95 5.17
CA ALA A 68 -21.57 15.68 4.54
C ALA A 68 -22.81 14.77 4.37
N CYS A 69 -23.92 15.16 5.00
CA CYS A 69 -25.15 14.35 5.04
C CYS A 69 -25.86 14.24 3.67
N ASP A 70 -25.65 15.22 2.80
CA ASP A 70 -26.26 15.37 1.48
C ASP A 70 -25.68 14.45 0.41
N LEU A 71 -24.47 13.90 0.62
CA LEU A 71 -23.75 13.13 -0.40
C LEU A 71 -23.96 11.61 -0.32
N ASP A 72 -24.67 11.10 0.70
CA ASP A 72 -24.82 9.65 1.00
C ASP A 72 -23.46 8.89 1.04
N LEU A 73 -22.39 9.59 1.42
CA LEU A 73 -21.04 9.03 1.52
C LEU A 73 -20.67 8.58 2.94
N ARG A 74 -21.55 8.82 3.92
CA ARG A 74 -21.31 8.50 5.35
C ARG A 74 -21.03 7.01 5.60
N LYS A 75 -21.62 6.13 4.80
CA LYS A 75 -21.32 4.67 4.82
C LYS A 75 -19.86 4.32 4.52
N TYR A 76 -19.12 5.23 3.88
CA TYR A 76 -17.71 5.09 3.57
C TYR A 76 -16.79 5.83 4.54
N GLU A 77 -17.33 6.46 5.59
CA GLU A 77 -16.54 7.14 6.61
C GLU A 77 -15.57 6.15 7.30
N LEU A 78 -14.30 6.56 7.40
CA LEU A 78 -13.27 5.81 8.10
C LEU A 78 -13.12 6.34 9.52
N VAL A 79 -13.21 5.46 10.50
CA VAL A 79 -12.94 5.82 11.90
C VAL A 79 -11.44 5.98 12.15
N SER A 80 -11.05 6.64 13.25
CA SER A 80 -9.64 6.88 13.60
C SER A 80 -8.79 5.61 13.64
N ALA A 81 -9.35 4.49 14.13
CA ALA A 81 -8.67 3.19 14.12
C ALA A 81 -8.41 2.66 12.70
N GLU A 82 -9.36 2.86 11.77
CA GLU A 82 -9.18 2.46 10.37
C GLU A 82 -8.13 3.32 9.68
N TRP A 83 -8.10 4.63 9.95
CA TRP A 83 -7.05 5.52 9.45
C TRP A 83 -5.66 5.14 9.96
N ARG A 84 -5.57 4.72 11.22
CA ARG A 84 -4.31 4.21 11.79
C ARG A 84 -3.82 2.97 11.04
N ILE A 85 -4.70 1.97 10.86
CA ILE A 85 -4.38 0.74 10.11
C ILE A 85 -4.03 1.06 8.65
N ALA A 86 -4.68 2.05 8.02
CA ALA A 86 -4.36 2.48 6.66
C ALA A 86 -2.94 3.03 6.54
N GLY A 87 -2.52 3.86 7.50
CA GLY A 87 -1.15 4.39 7.59
C GLY A 87 -0.12 3.29 7.83
N GLU A 88 -0.36 2.43 8.82
CA GLU A 88 0.50 1.29 9.12
C GLU A 88 0.67 0.36 7.90
N LEU A 89 -0.42 0.03 7.21
CA LEU A 89 -0.38 -0.80 6.01
C LEU A 89 0.39 -0.13 4.86
N ARG A 90 0.20 1.18 4.65
CA ARG A 90 0.98 1.96 3.68
C ARG A 90 2.47 1.84 3.96
N ASP A 91 2.87 1.98 5.23
CA ASP A 91 4.28 1.96 5.62
C ASP A 91 4.92 0.58 5.40
N VAL A 92 4.20 -0.49 5.74
CA VAL A 92 4.64 -1.87 5.44
C VAL A 92 4.69 -2.15 3.94
N LEU A 93 3.74 -1.63 3.16
CA LEU A 93 3.71 -1.86 1.70
C LEU A 93 4.80 -1.09 0.94
N LYS A 94 5.40 -0.06 1.55
CA LYS A 94 6.41 0.78 0.90
C LYS A 94 7.60 -0.03 0.39
N ILE A 95 8.15 -0.92 1.22
CA ILE A 95 9.32 -1.73 0.84
C ILE A 95 9.03 -2.60 -0.40
N PHE A 96 7.82 -3.16 -0.51
CA PHE A 96 7.42 -3.96 -1.67
C PHE A 96 7.27 -3.10 -2.92
N LYS A 97 6.71 -1.89 -2.78
CA LYS A 97 6.61 -0.93 -3.88
C LYS A 97 7.99 -0.53 -4.40
N ASP A 98 8.89 -0.15 -3.50
CA ASP A 98 10.24 0.29 -3.83
C ASP A 98 11.04 -0.85 -4.48
N THR A 99 10.95 -2.06 -3.93
CA THR A 99 11.58 -3.25 -4.52
C THR A 99 11.02 -3.58 -5.91
N THR A 100 9.69 -3.50 -6.08
CA THR A 100 9.07 -3.76 -7.39
C THR A 100 9.51 -2.73 -8.42
N LEU A 101 9.57 -1.45 -8.02
CA LEU A 101 10.01 -0.37 -8.91
C LEU A 101 11.46 -0.56 -9.32
N PHE A 102 12.33 -0.94 -8.36
CA PHE A 102 13.72 -1.30 -8.65
C PHE A 102 13.78 -2.39 -9.72
N PHE A 103 13.08 -3.52 -9.56
CA PHE A 103 13.04 -4.61 -10.55
C PHE A 103 12.31 -4.28 -11.85
N SER A 104 11.64 -3.13 -11.94
CA SER A 104 10.96 -2.68 -13.17
C SER A 104 11.85 -1.77 -14.02
N CYS A 105 13.05 -1.43 -13.58
CA CYS A 105 14.06 -0.70 -14.36
C CYS A 105 14.85 -1.66 -15.27
N ASP A 106 15.62 -1.13 -16.22
CA ASP A 106 16.40 -1.95 -17.17
C ASP A 106 17.69 -2.55 -16.59
N THR A 107 18.12 -2.08 -15.41
CA THR A 107 19.43 -2.39 -14.78
C THR A 107 19.49 -3.56 -13.79
N PRO A 108 18.40 -3.99 -13.11
CA PRO A 108 18.43 -5.12 -12.18
C PRO A 108 18.76 -6.42 -12.91
N ASN A 109 19.78 -7.13 -12.41
CA ASN A 109 20.14 -8.46 -12.90
C ASN A 109 19.81 -9.52 -11.84
N LEU A 110 19.95 -10.80 -12.22
CA LEU A 110 19.57 -11.92 -11.36
C LEU A 110 20.28 -11.92 -10.00
N ALA A 111 21.53 -11.42 -9.93
CA ALA A 111 22.30 -11.31 -8.71
C ALA A 111 21.72 -10.29 -7.70
N THR A 112 20.82 -9.41 -8.14
CA THR A 112 20.18 -8.44 -7.22
C THR A 112 18.97 -8.99 -6.48
N VAL A 113 18.47 -10.18 -6.87
CA VAL A 113 17.25 -10.76 -6.28
C VAL A 113 17.43 -11.18 -4.83
N ILE A 114 18.53 -11.88 -4.50
CA ILE A 114 18.82 -12.31 -3.12
C ILE A 114 19.02 -11.10 -2.20
N PRO A 115 19.87 -10.11 -2.54
CA PRO A 115 20.01 -8.89 -1.74
C PRO A 115 18.68 -8.13 -1.53
N ALA A 116 17.81 -8.09 -2.53
CA ALA A 116 16.50 -7.45 -2.39
C ALA A 116 15.58 -8.25 -1.46
N MET A 117 15.59 -9.58 -1.52
CA MET A 117 14.85 -10.42 -0.58
C MET A 117 15.35 -10.26 0.86
N ASP A 118 16.67 -10.21 1.07
CA ASP A 118 17.29 -9.94 2.38
C ASP A 118 16.86 -8.58 2.93
N HIS A 119 16.81 -7.57 2.06
CA HIS A 119 16.36 -6.25 2.44
C HIS A 119 14.88 -6.25 2.87
N ILE A 120 14.01 -6.95 2.13
CA ILE A 120 12.61 -7.14 2.52
C ILE A 120 12.52 -7.86 3.88
N ASP A 121 13.24 -8.97 4.09
CA ASP A 121 13.17 -9.71 5.35
C ASP A 121 13.62 -8.86 6.54
N LYS A 122 14.72 -8.10 6.37
CA LYS A 122 15.22 -7.18 7.40
C LYS A 122 14.18 -6.13 7.77
N VAL A 123 13.49 -5.53 6.79
CA VAL A 123 12.43 -4.55 7.04
C VAL A 123 11.25 -5.20 7.76
N LEU A 124 10.79 -6.37 7.31
CA LEU A 124 9.68 -7.09 7.96
C LEU A 124 10.02 -7.52 9.39
N ALA A 125 11.26 -7.96 9.64
CA ALA A 125 11.75 -8.31 10.96
C ALA A 125 11.79 -7.09 11.89
N THR A 126 12.27 -5.95 11.38
CA THR A 126 12.29 -4.68 12.12
C THR A 126 10.88 -4.24 12.50
N CYS A 127 9.93 -4.34 11.57
CA CYS A 127 8.52 -4.05 11.83
C CYS A 127 7.92 -5.00 12.88
N SER A 128 8.27 -6.29 12.83
CA SER A 128 7.78 -7.31 13.77
C SER A 128 8.33 -7.12 15.19
N ASN A 129 9.58 -6.67 15.31
CA ASN A 129 10.26 -6.40 16.58
C ASN A 129 9.82 -5.09 17.25
N SER A 130 8.90 -4.35 16.63
CA SER A 130 8.31 -3.12 17.15
C SER A 130 6.84 -3.35 17.54
N PRO A 131 6.55 -4.17 18.58
CA PRO A 131 5.21 -4.68 18.87
C PRO A 131 4.20 -3.59 19.24
N ASN A 132 4.67 -2.44 19.73
CA ASN A 132 3.84 -1.29 20.10
C ASN A 132 3.60 -0.31 18.95
N GLN A 133 4.29 -0.48 17.82
CA GLN A 133 4.18 0.43 16.66
C GLN A 133 3.00 0.06 15.74
N PHE A 134 2.64 -1.21 15.67
CA PHE A 134 1.64 -1.74 14.72
C PHE A 134 0.44 -2.35 15.43
N SER A 135 -0.74 -2.12 14.85
CA SER A 135 -1.99 -2.72 15.31
C SER A 135 -1.95 -4.25 15.17
N PRO A 136 -2.72 -5.00 15.99
CA PRO A 136 -2.72 -6.47 15.95
C PRO A 136 -2.96 -7.08 14.56
N ALA A 137 -3.84 -6.45 13.77
CA ALA A 137 -4.12 -6.87 12.40
C ALA A 137 -2.89 -6.77 11.48
N ILE A 138 -2.09 -5.71 11.60
CA ILE A 138 -0.87 -5.52 10.82
C ILE A 138 0.23 -6.47 11.28
N ARG A 139 0.33 -6.74 12.58
CA ARG A 139 1.26 -7.75 13.11
C ARG A 139 0.95 -9.16 12.58
N ALA A 140 -0.32 -9.54 12.55
CA ALA A 140 -0.75 -10.80 11.95
C ALA A 140 -0.41 -10.84 10.45
N ALA A 141 -0.64 -9.74 9.72
CA ALA A 141 -0.27 -9.63 8.32
C ALA A 141 1.24 -9.76 8.11
N LEU A 142 2.08 -9.11 8.93
CA LEU A 142 3.54 -9.23 8.89
C LEU A 142 4.01 -10.67 9.07
N ALA A 143 3.43 -11.41 10.01
CA ALA A 143 3.76 -12.82 10.23
C ALA A 143 3.43 -13.69 9.00
N ILE A 144 2.27 -13.46 8.37
CA ILE A 144 1.88 -14.14 7.13
C ILE A 144 2.83 -13.77 5.99
N SER A 145 3.15 -12.49 5.83
CA SER A 145 4.08 -11.99 4.82
C SER A 145 5.47 -12.58 4.98
N LYS A 146 6.00 -12.70 6.21
CA LYS A 146 7.29 -13.32 6.49
C LYS A 146 7.30 -14.81 6.12
N LYS A 147 6.22 -15.54 6.44
CA LYS A 147 6.07 -16.95 6.01
C LYS A 147 6.04 -17.09 4.49
N ALA A 148 5.36 -16.17 3.80
CA ALA A 148 5.33 -16.15 2.34
C ALA A 148 6.70 -15.84 1.75
N LEU A 149 7.43 -14.87 2.30
CA LEU A 149 8.79 -14.52 1.88
C LEU A 149 9.73 -15.71 2.03
N ASN A 150 9.77 -16.36 3.21
CA ASN A 150 10.61 -17.52 3.45
C ASN A 150 10.34 -18.67 2.46
N LYS A 151 9.07 -18.88 2.07
CA LYS A 151 8.71 -19.88 1.05
C LYS A 151 9.37 -19.59 -0.29
N TYR A 152 9.42 -18.33 -0.73
CA TYR A 152 10.06 -17.95 -1.99
C TYR A 152 11.58 -17.87 -1.87
N TYR A 153 12.08 -17.42 -0.73
CA TYR A 153 13.51 -17.40 -0.42
C TYR A 153 14.14 -18.79 -0.54
N ASN A 154 13.49 -19.81 0.05
CA ASN A 154 13.95 -21.19 -0.06
C ASN A 154 13.99 -21.67 -1.52
N LYS A 155 13.06 -21.22 -2.37
CA LYS A 155 13.06 -21.58 -3.79
C LYS A 155 14.20 -20.94 -4.57
N THR A 156 14.56 -19.70 -4.25
CA THR A 156 15.73 -19.04 -4.83
C THR A 156 17.03 -19.72 -4.40
N ASP A 157 17.13 -20.16 -3.14
CA ASP A 157 18.31 -20.87 -2.63
C ASP A 157 18.51 -22.25 -3.27
N HIS A 158 17.41 -22.97 -3.53
CA HIS A 158 17.45 -24.26 -4.25
C HIS A 158 17.69 -24.13 -5.76
N SER A 159 17.73 -22.92 -6.30
CA SER A 159 17.93 -22.72 -7.73
C SER A 159 19.39 -22.42 -8.05
N GLU A 160 20.03 -23.32 -8.80
CA GLU A 160 21.42 -23.18 -9.25
C GLU A 160 21.65 -21.87 -10.01
N VAL A 161 20.66 -21.38 -10.75
CA VAL A 161 20.77 -20.15 -11.54
C VAL A 161 21.02 -18.92 -10.65
N TYR A 162 20.33 -18.83 -9.51
CA TYR A 162 20.52 -17.72 -8.56
C TYR A 162 21.86 -17.84 -7.83
N ARG A 163 22.27 -19.08 -7.47
CA ARG A 163 23.56 -19.34 -6.82
C ARG A 163 24.75 -19.00 -7.73
N ILE A 164 24.69 -19.42 -9.00
CA ILE A 164 25.69 -19.12 -10.03
C ILE A 164 25.78 -17.61 -10.25
N ALA A 165 24.63 -16.92 -10.38
CA ALA A 165 24.61 -15.47 -10.57
C ALA A 165 25.22 -14.68 -9.40
N MET A 166 25.09 -15.17 -8.17
CA MET A 166 25.70 -14.58 -6.98
C MET A 166 27.20 -14.88 -6.84
N GLY A 167 27.78 -15.72 -7.70
CA GLY A 167 29.15 -16.19 -7.53
C GLY A 167 29.34 -17.11 -6.31
N MET A 168 28.25 -17.65 -5.76
CA MET A 168 28.27 -18.69 -4.73
C MET A 168 28.57 -20.03 -5.41
N LEU A 169 29.83 -20.21 -5.82
CA LEU A 169 30.34 -21.48 -6.35
C LEU A 169 30.20 -22.59 -5.30
N PHE A 170 29.95 -23.80 -5.81
CA PHE A 170 29.63 -25.04 -5.11
C PHE A 170 30.66 -25.45 -4.05
#